data_AF-A0A954AL92-F1
#
_entry.id   AF-A0A954AL92-F1
#
_cell.length_a   1.000
_cell.length_b   1.000
_cell.length_c   1.000
_cell.angle_alpha   90.00
_cell.angle_beta   90.00
_cell.angle_gamma   90.00
#
_symmetry.space_group_name_H-M   'P 1'
#
loop_
_entity.id
_entity.type
_entity.pdbx_description
1 polymer ?
#
loop_
_entity_poly.entity_id
_entity_poly.type
_entity_poly.pdbx_seq_one_letter_code
_entity_poly.pdbx_strand_id
1 'polypeptide(L)'
;MNLIQGNVAGSRRRITQVAFATLLTTVSVSAQCLPCAAEFDDAVLLTAGVASQDATYGIRIRTQANLAVFSILIMTNGTNGTVGIWSHDVAAGTPNKPIVSAGWSTNDVTPNWKGASFGKPTILSANQDYWVVLRTNPASSSPSLRAKSSNGQTYAYSQNDGRTWSGVARGYEWKYRLHCCPIPNLASATGFGSACGGSSFVPSGTNAVPVFGTQSEFSVEGARANAPAILAIGGSAQRWGAFQLPLDLTQAGAPNCSLYASLDLLLATVASGPGTARLLLPIPRDNALLGIAFYSQWIVLDPAVNQFGAAFSQGVRSVIGA
;
A
#
# COMPACT_ATOMS: atom_id res chain seq x y z
N MET A 1 49.22 -29.83 -9.74
CA MET A 1 49.15 -28.45 -9.20
C MET A 1 47.76 -27.92 -9.55
N ASN A 2 46.75 -28.24 -8.73
CA ASN A 2 45.35 -27.85 -8.97
C ASN A 2 44.97 -26.78 -7.94
N LEU A 3 44.63 -25.59 -8.43
CA LEU A 3 44.18 -24.45 -7.63
C LEU A 3 42.67 -24.57 -7.38
N ILE A 4 42.31 -24.57 -6.10
CA ILE A 4 40.93 -24.53 -5.62
C ILE A 4 40.43 -23.08 -5.70
N GLN A 5 39.42 -22.84 -6.56
CA GLN A 5 38.65 -21.59 -6.54
C GLN A 5 37.65 -21.62 -5.38
N GLY A 6 37.86 -20.75 -4.39
CA GLY A 6 36.94 -20.53 -3.27
C GLY A 6 35.83 -19.54 -3.63
N ASN A 7 34.59 -20.01 -3.55
CA ASN A 7 33.35 -19.26 -3.77
C ASN A 7 33.10 -18.22 -2.65
N VAL A 8 33.19 -16.92 -2.95
CA VAL A 8 32.83 -15.82 -2.01
C VAL A 8 31.53 -15.16 -2.48
N ALA A 9 30.40 -15.87 -2.41
CA ALA A 9 29.09 -15.35 -2.80
C ALA A 9 28.09 -15.18 -1.63
N GLY A 10 28.43 -15.61 -0.41
CA GLY A 10 27.47 -15.72 0.70
C GLY A 10 27.34 -14.51 1.64
N SER A 11 28.30 -13.58 1.67
CA SER A 11 28.40 -12.58 2.76
C SER A 11 27.64 -11.28 2.51
N ARG A 12 27.36 -10.90 1.24
CA ARG A 12 26.76 -9.60 0.92
C ARG A 12 25.26 -9.47 1.24
N ARG A 13 24.52 -10.58 1.43
CA ARG A 13 23.06 -10.54 1.68
C ARG A 13 22.67 -10.20 3.12
N ARG A 14 23.52 -10.47 4.11
CA ARG A 14 23.17 -10.27 5.53
C ARG A 14 23.37 -8.83 6.04
N ILE A 15 24.29 -8.08 5.45
CA ILE A 15 24.61 -6.71 5.90
C ILE A 15 23.50 -5.73 5.48
N THR A 16 22.88 -5.92 4.31
CA THR A 16 21.79 -5.05 3.81
C THR A 16 20.50 -5.19 4.61
N GLN A 17 20.20 -6.37 5.17
CA GLN A 17 18.99 -6.59 5.96
C GLN A 17 19.04 -5.94 7.35
N VAL A 18 20.22 -5.85 7.97
CA VAL A 18 20.38 -5.26 9.31
C VAL A 18 20.35 -3.73 9.26
N ALA A 19 20.88 -3.11 8.20
CA ALA A 19 20.89 -1.65 8.05
C ALA A 19 19.47 -1.07 7.89
N PHE A 20 18.57 -1.75 7.18
CA PHE A 20 17.20 -1.26 6.95
C PHE A 20 16.32 -1.33 8.20
N ALA A 21 16.56 -2.32 9.09
CA ALA A 21 15.77 -2.49 10.31
C ALA A 21 16.18 -1.55 11.45
N THR A 22 17.42 -1.08 11.48
CA THR A 22 17.97 -0.34 12.64
C THR A 22 17.70 1.17 12.58
N LEU A 23 17.32 1.71 11.41
CA LEU A 23 17.26 3.16 11.16
C LEU A 23 15.89 3.82 11.43
N LEU A 24 14.90 3.08 11.92
CA LEU A 24 13.51 3.51 12.08
C LEU A 24 13.04 3.60 13.55
N THR A 25 13.96 3.81 14.50
CA THR A 25 13.68 3.72 15.95
C THR A 25 13.40 5.07 16.63
N THR A 26 12.86 6.07 15.93
CA THR A 26 12.12 7.15 16.61
C THR A 26 10.67 6.72 16.77
N VAL A 27 10.34 6.31 18.00
CA VAL A 27 9.06 5.76 18.45
C VAL A 27 7.91 6.68 18.08
N SER A 28 7.28 6.41 16.94
CA SER A 28 5.88 6.77 16.73
C SER A 28 5.09 5.59 17.27
N VAL A 29 4.43 5.77 18.41
CA VAL A 29 3.37 4.85 18.83
C VAL A 29 2.31 4.97 17.75
N SER A 30 2.34 4.08 16.74
CA SER A 30 1.31 4.06 15.72
C SER A 30 0.02 3.73 16.45
N ALA A 31 -0.89 4.70 16.50
CA ALA A 31 -2.26 4.44 16.87
C ALA A 31 -2.77 3.44 15.83
N GLN A 32 -2.75 2.15 16.18
CA GLN A 32 -3.29 1.10 15.32
C GLN A 32 -4.71 1.51 14.98
N CYS A 33 -4.98 1.69 13.70
CA CYS A 33 -6.28 2.11 13.21
C CYS A 33 -7.29 1.00 13.49
N LEU A 34 -7.90 1.04 14.68
CA LEU A 34 -8.92 0.09 15.07
C LEU A 34 -10.12 0.23 14.12
N PRO A 35 -10.78 -0.89 13.77
CA PRO A 35 -11.99 -0.81 13.00
C PRO A 35 -13.04 0.00 13.77
N CYS A 36 -13.72 0.92 13.08
CA CYS A 36 -14.83 1.66 13.67
C CYS A 36 -16.13 0.87 13.66
N ALA A 37 -16.19 -0.16 12.82
CA ALA A 37 -17.20 -1.20 12.89
C ALA A 37 -16.57 -2.50 12.40
N ALA A 38 -16.78 -3.58 13.12
CA ALA A 38 -16.37 -4.91 12.70
C ALA A 38 -17.40 -5.92 13.19
N GLU A 39 -17.55 -6.99 12.42
CA GLU A 39 -18.39 -8.11 12.80
C GLU A 39 -17.59 -9.41 12.66
N PHE A 40 -17.69 -10.26 13.67
CA PHE A 40 -16.99 -11.55 13.74
C PHE A 40 -15.48 -11.42 13.50
N ASP A 41 -14.87 -10.49 14.25
CA ASP A 41 -13.48 -10.05 14.12
C ASP A 41 -12.45 -11.05 14.67
N ASP A 42 -12.45 -12.27 14.13
CA ASP A 42 -11.51 -13.33 14.51
C ASP A 42 -10.77 -13.89 13.29
N ALA A 43 -9.56 -14.41 13.54
CA ALA A 43 -8.65 -14.88 12.50
C ALA A 43 -8.99 -16.27 11.93
N VAL A 44 -10.02 -16.95 12.43
CA VAL A 44 -10.33 -18.32 12.06
C VAL A 44 -11.11 -18.34 10.75
N LEU A 45 -10.55 -18.92 9.68
CA LEU A 45 -11.33 -19.18 8.47
C LEU A 45 -12.36 -20.27 8.78
N LEU A 46 -13.64 -19.90 8.71
CA LEU A 46 -14.74 -20.83 8.71
C LEU A 46 -15.47 -20.69 7.37
N THR A 47 -15.73 -21.82 6.73
CA THR A 47 -16.31 -21.90 5.38
C THR A 47 -17.61 -22.68 5.47
N ALA A 48 -18.73 -22.03 5.75
CA ALA A 48 -20.04 -22.66 5.61
C ALA A 48 -20.63 -22.40 4.21
N GLY A 49 -20.11 -23.06 3.18
CA GLY A 49 -20.85 -23.41 1.95
C GLY A 49 -21.67 -22.37 1.15
N VAL A 50 -21.51 -21.05 1.33
CA VAL A 50 -22.37 -20.06 0.63
C VAL A 50 -21.90 -19.70 -0.78
N ALA A 51 -20.78 -20.27 -1.25
CA ALA A 51 -20.23 -19.99 -2.59
C ALA A 51 -21.15 -20.49 -3.71
N SER A 52 -22.13 -19.67 -4.09
CA SER A 52 -22.53 -19.63 -5.49
C SER A 52 -21.41 -18.92 -6.25
N GLN A 53 -20.85 -19.61 -7.23
CA GLN A 53 -19.81 -19.06 -8.09
C GLN A 53 -20.26 -17.68 -8.62
N ASP A 54 -19.39 -16.68 -8.54
CA ASP A 54 -19.59 -15.34 -9.13
C ASP A 54 -20.72 -14.47 -8.56
N ALA A 55 -21.15 -14.71 -7.31
CA ALA A 55 -22.11 -13.83 -6.66
C ALA A 55 -21.45 -12.61 -5.97
N THR A 56 -22.15 -11.48 -6.05
CA THR A 56 -21.92 -10.30 -5.21
C THR A 56 -22.84 -10.38 -4.01
N TYR A 57 -22.30 -10.16 -2.81
CA TYR A 57 -23.08 -10.18 -1.57
C TYR A 57 -23.14 -8.79 -0.97
N GLY A 58 -24.31 -8.40 -0.50
CA GLY A 58 -24.52 -7.21 0.30
C GLY A 58 -24.86 -7.63 1.72
N ILE A 59 -24.13 -7.11 2.72
CA ILE A 59 -24.41 -7.30 4.14
C ILE A 59 -24.96 -5.99 4.69
N ARG A 60 -26.18 -6.02 5.23
CA ARG A 60 -26.82 -4.83 5.79
C ARG A 60 -26.13 -4.44 7.08
N ILE A 61 -25.80 -3.17 7.20
CA ILE A 61 -25.27 -2.54 8.41
C ILE A 61 -26.18 -1.38 8.81
N ARG A 62 -26.28 -1.13 10.12
CA ARG A 62 -26.90 0.08 10.65
C ARG A 62 -25.89 0.84 11.48
N THR A 63 -25.56 2.04 11.04
CA THR A 63 -24.61 2.92 11.73
C THR A 63 -25.22 3.43 13.04
N GLN A 64 -24.46 3.43 14.14
CA GLN A 64 -24.89 3.99 15.42
C GLN A 64 -24.44 5.45 15.59
N ALA A 65 -23.41 5.85 14.86
CA ALA A 65 -22.82 7.18 14.85
C ALA A 65 -22.42 7.57 13.42
N ASN A 66 -22.05 8.83 13.21
CA ASN A 66 -21.46 9.26 11.95
C ASN A 66 -20.11 8.56 11.77
N LEU A 67 -19.91 7.87 10.64
CA LEU A 67 -18.68 7.14 10.32
C LEU A 67 -18.01 7.77 9.10
N ALA A 68 -16.69 7.96 9.15
CA ALA A 68 -15.88 8.38 8.02
C ALA A 68 -15.06 7.20 7.50
N VAL A 69 -15.67 6.32 6.71
CA VAL A 69 -15.07 5.03 6.32
C VAL A 69 -14.04 5.22 5.20
N PHE A 70 -12.81 4.79 5.41
CA PHE A 70 -11.71 4.86 4.43
C PHE A 70 -11.54 3.58 3.63
N SER A 71 -11.92 2.45 4.19
CA SER A 71 -11.66 1.14 3.62
C SER A 71 -12.50 0.07 4.26
N ILE A 72 -12.58 -1.05 3.54
CA ILE A 72 -13.26 -2.27 3.98
C ILE A 72 -12.28 -3.42 3.85
N LEU A 73 -12.19 -4.24 4.89
CA LEU A 73 -11.51 -5.53 4.83
C LEU A 73 -12.54 -6.65 5.04
N ILE A 74 -12.33 -7.77 4.36
CA ILE A 74 -13.08 -9.01 4.48
C ILE A 74 -12.08 -10.13 4.75
N MET A 75 -12.47 -11.11 5.56
CA MET A 75 -11.65 -12.31 5.72
C MET A 75 -11.86 -13.21 4.51
N THR A 76 -10.83 -13.48 3.71
CA THR A 76 -10.97 -14.33 2.52
C THR A 76 -9.64 -14.95 2.12
N ASN A 77 -9.71 -16.06 1.38
CA ASN A 77 -8.56 -16.64 0.66
C ASN A 77 -8.47 -16.16 -0.80
N GLY A 78 -9.42 -15.33 -1.27
CA GLY A 78 -9.40 -14.79 -2.63
C GLY A 78 -8.22 -13.90 -2.91
N THR A 79 -7.70 -13.96 -4.13
CA THR A 79 -6.57 -13.16 -4.59
C THR A 79 -7.00 -11.83 -5.21
N ASN A 80 -8.25 -11.72 -5.68
CA ASN A 80 -8.80 -10.48 -6.21
C ASN A 80 -10.26 -10.33 -5.77
N GLY A 81 -10.77 -9.11 -5.79
CA GLY A 81 -12.18 -8.83 -5.60
C GLY A 81 -12.49 -7.34 -5.52
N THR A 82 -13.76 -7.03 -5.22
CA THR A 82 -14.25 -5.68 -5.00
C THR A 82 -15.01 -5.58 -3.68
N VAL A 83 -14.81 -4.48 -2.97
CA VAL A 83 -15.58 -4.10 -1.78
C VAL A 83 -16.18 -2.71 -1.99
N GLY A 84 -17.32 -2.44 -1.36
CA GLY A 84 -17.96 -1.13 -1.45
C GLY A 84 -19.03 -0.90 -0.40
N ILE A 85 -19.49 0.35 -0.33
CA ILE A 85 -20.64 0.74 0.47
C ILE A 85 -21.75 1.15 -0.48
N TRP A 86 -22.93 0.56 -0.30
CA TRP A 86 -24.12 0.88 -1.08
C TRP A 86 -25.21 1.43 -0.17
N SER A 87 -26.05 2.31 -0.71
CA SER A 87 -27.20 2.83 0.03
C SER A 87 -28.29 1.75 0.18
N HIS A 88 -29.10 1.87 1.22
CA HIS A 88 -30.26 0.99 1.44
C HIS A 88 -31.48 1.43 0.61
N ASP A 89 -32.13 0.49 -0.07
CA ASP A 89 -33.47 0.66 -0.62
C ASP A 89 -34.49 0.37 0.49
N VAL A 90 -35.24 1.39 0.93
CA VAL A 90 -36.24 1.23 2.00
C VAL A 90 -37.44 0.39 1.53
N ALA A 91 -37.83 0.48 0.26
CA ALA A 91 -38.99 -0.22 -0.27
C ALA A 91 -38.66 -1.69 -0.53
N ALA A 92 -37.52 -1.96 -1.16
CA ALA A 92 -37.10 -3.33 -1.48
C ALA A 92 -36.39 -4.04 -0.32
N GLY A 93 -35.86 -3.29 0.65
CA GLY A 93 -35.06 -3.85 1.74
C GLY A 93 -33.73 -4.44 1.28
N THR A 94 -33.21 -4.01 0.13
CA THR A 94 -31.98 -4.49 -0.53
C THR A 94 -30.95 -3.36 -0.70
N PRO A 95 -29.74 -3.63 -1.21
CA PRO A 95 -28.88 -2.56 -1.73
C PRO A 95 -29.54 -1.84 -2.91
N ASN A 96 -29.28 -0.53 -3.03
CA ASN A 96 -29.81 0.33 -4.10
C ASN A 96 -28.69 0.77 -5.06
N LYS A 97 -27.88 1.76 -4.65
CA LYS A 97 -26.81 2.34 -5.47
C LYS A 97 -25.46 2.30 -4.75
N PRO A 98 -24.35 2.07 -5.47
CA PRO A 98 -23.02 2.21 -4.91
C PRO A 98 -22.78 3.66 -4.50
N ILE A 99 -22.33 3.86 -3.26
CA ILE A 99 -21.81 5.14 -2.76
C ILE A 99 -20.31 5.19 -3.06
N VAL A 100 -19.61 4.09 -2.77
CA VAL A 100 -18.18 3.92 -3.05
C VAL A 100 -17.87 2.45 -3.28
N SER A 101 -16.91 2.17 -4.17
CA SER A 101 -16.39 0.83 -4.42
C SER A 101 -14.90 0.91 -4.75
N ALA A 102 -14.15 -0.12 -4.36
CA ALA A 102 -12.74 -0.26 -4.73
C ALA A 102 -12.37 -1.75 -4.89
N GLY A 103 -11.38 -2.02 -5.75
CA GLY A 103 -10.86 -3.36 -5.98
C GLY A 103 -9.55 -3.61 -5.22
N TRP A 104 -9.25 -4.87 -4.95
CA TRP A 104 -7.94 -5.29 -4.43
C TRP A 104 -7.40 -6.45 -5.25
N SER A 105 -6.07 -6.61 -5.27
CA SER A 105 -5.40 -7.75 -5.88
C SER A 105 -4.17 -8.10 -5.05
N THR A 106 -3.95 -9.39 -4.79
CA THR A 106 -2.81 -9.93 -4.05
C THR A 106 -2.43 -11.31 -4.59
N ASN A 107 -1.15 -11.65 -4.49
CA ASN A 107 -0.67 -13.01 -4.79
C ASN A 107 -0.82 -13.96 -3.59
N ASP A 108 -1.27 -13.46 -2.44
CA ASP A 108 -1.47 -14.25 -1.24
C ASP A 108 -2.77 -15.04 -1.31
N VAL A 109 -2.69 -16.36 -1.36
CA VAL A 109 -3.85 -17.28 -1.31
C VAL A 109 -4.20 -17.71 0.12
N THR A 110 -3.41 -17.31 1.11
CA THR A 110 -3.70 -17.65 2.50
C THR A 110 -4.97 -16.91 2.97
N PRO A 111 -5.76 -17.55 3.85
CA PRO A 111 -6.87 -16.88 4.50
C PRO A 111 -6.37 -15.73 5.38
N ASN A 112 -6.69 -14.49 4.99
CA ASN A 112 -6.39 -13.31 5.81
C ASN A 112 -7.40 -12.19 5.52
N TRP A 113 -7.24 -11.07 6.23
CA TRP A 113 -8.02 -9.86 5.98
C TRP A 113 -7.53 -9.15 4.72
N LYS A 114 -8.37 -9.11 3.68
CA LYS A 114 -8.10 -8.47 2.39
C LYS A 114 -9.19 -7.47 2.06
N GLY A 115 -8.87 -6.46 1.28
CA GLY A 115 -9.86 -5.50 0.85
C GLY A 115 -9.21 -4.27 0.26
N ALA A 116 -9.96 -3.19 0.17
CA ALA A 116 -9.55 -2.01 -0.59
C ALA A 116 -9.80 -0.72 0.18
N SER A 117 -8.98 0.28 -0.13
CA SER A 117 -9.16 1.66 0.32
C SER A 117 -9.85 2.50 -0.74
N PHE A 118 -10.66 3.45 -0.29
CA PHE A 118 -11.43 4.37 -1.12
C PHE A 118 -10.65 5.63 -1.51
N GLY A 119 -9.44 5.82 -0.98
CA GLY A 119 -8.60 7.01 -1.21
C GLY A 119 -9.10 8.29 -0.54
N LYS A 120 -10.39 8.39 -0.21
CA LYS A 120 -11.02 9.46 0.57
C LYS A 120 -12.06 8.86 1.53
N PRO A 121 -12.34 9.51 2.68
CA PRO A 121 -13.37 9.01 3.59
C PRO A 121 -14.75 9.10 2.93
N THR A 122 -15.52 8.02 3.05
CA THR A 122 -16.94 7.96 2.73
C THR A 122 -17.73 8.20 4.00
N ILE A 123 -18.48 9.29 4.05
CA ILE A 123 -19.25 9.67 5.23
C ILE A 123 -20.58 8.90 5.26
N LEU A 124 -20.79 8.13 6.32
CA LEU A 124 -22.04 7.48 6.64
C LEU A 124 -22.69 8.20 7.81
N SER A 125 -23.97 8.55 7.67
CA SER A 125 -24.71 9.24 8.74
C SER A 125 -25.12 8.25 9.82
N ALA A 126 -25.23 8.71 11.06
CA ALA A 126 -25.75 7.91 12.18
C ALA A 126 -27.20 7.45 11.93
N ASN A 127 -27.55 6.30 12.50
CA ASN A 127 -28.89 5.71 12.48
C ASN A 127 -29.45 5.45 11.07
N GLN A 128 -28.57 5.20 10.09
CA GLN A 128 -28.95 4.87 8.73
C GLN A 128 -28.51 3.46 8.35
N ASP A 129 -29.30 2.83 7.47
CA ASP A 129 -28.95 1.55 6.89
C ASP A 129 -28.08 1.74 5.65
N TYR A 130 -27.00 0.96 5.59
CA TYR A 130 -26.13 0.82 4.43
C TYR A 130 -25.88 -0.66 4.16
N TRP A 131 -25.18 -0.93 3.07
CA TRP A 131 -24.76 -2.27 2.71
C TRP A 131 -23.26 -2.31 2.47
N VAL A 132 -22.58 -3.21 3.16
CA VAL A 132 -21.21 -3.62 2.82
C VAL A 132 -21.34 -4.63 1.68
N VAL A 133 -20.93 -4.21 0.49
CA VAL A 133 -21.00 -5.04 -0.71
C VAL A 133 -19.63 -5.62 -1.01
N LEU A 134 -19.57 -6.92 -1.26
CA LEU A 134 -18.34 -7.64 -1.55
C LEU A 134 -18.52 -8.61 -2.71
N ARG A 135 -17.44 -8.80 -3.47
CA ARG A 135 -17.28 -9.81 -4.51
C ARG A 135 -15.83 -10.30 -4.50
N THR A 136 -15.63 -11.60 -4.65
CA THR A 136 -14.32 -12.24 -4.70
C THR A 136 -14.13 -12.96 -6.04
N ASN A 137 -12.91 -12.99 -6.56
CA ASN A 137 -12.55 -13.62 -7.85
C ASN A 137 -11.19 -14.34 -7.69
N PRO A 138 -11.02 -15.62 -8.11
CA PRO A 138 -12.00 -16.49 -8.79
C PRO A 138 -13.18 -16.89 -7.92
N ALA A 139 -14.25 -17.33 -8.58
CA ALA A 139 -15.52 -17.76 -7.99
C ALA A 139 -15.41 -18.84 -6.89
N SER A 140 -14.25 -19.49 -6.76
CA SER A 140 -13.92 -20.45 -5.71
C SER A 140 -13.44 -19.81 -4.40
N SER A 141 -13.14 -18.51 -4.41
CA SER A 141 -12.75 -17.78 -3.21
C SER A 141 -13.97 -17.30 -2.46
N SER A 142 -14.13 -17.76 -1.22
CA SER A 142 -15.28 -17.40 -0.40
C SER A 142 -14.88 -16.30 0.60
N PRO A 143 -15.70 -15.25 0.76
CA PRO A 143 -15.69 -14.48 2.00
C PRO A 143 -15.97 -15.42 3.18
N SER A 144 -15.21 -15.28 4.26
CA SER A 144 -15.33 -16.12 5.44
C SER A 144 -16.55 -15.74 6.27
N LEU A 145 -17.12 -16.75 6.91
CA LEU A 145 -18.33 -16.66 7.69
C LEU A 145 -18.28 -17.71 8.80
N ARG A 146 -18.68 -17.33 10.01
CA ARG A 146 -18.48 -18.17 11.20
C ARG A 146 -19.38 -19.41 11.20
N ALA A 147 -20.69 -19.22 11.12
CA ALA A 147 -21.69 -20.29 11.00
C ALA A 147 -23.03 -19.73 10.51
N LYS A 148 -23.97 -20.62 10.20
CA LYS A 148 -25.38 -20.24 10.05
C LYS A 148 -25.99 -20.03 11.45
N SER A 149 -26.61 -18.89 11.69
CA SER A 149 -27.16 -18.44 12.97
C SER A 149 -28.53 -17.80 12.76
N SER A 150 -29.50 -18.07 13.65
CA SER A 150 -30.80 -17.38 13.66
C SER A 150 -30.67 -15.87 13.91
N ASN A 151 -29.55 -15.46 14.52
CA ASN A 151 -29.16 -14.07 14.74
C ASN A 151 -28.15 -13.56 13.72
N GLY A 152 -27.90 -14.30 12.63
CA GLY A 152 -26.98 -13.90 11.58
C GLY A 152 -27.38 -12.58 10.92
N GLN A 153 -26.41 -11.92 10.28
CA GLN A 153 -26.66 -10.63 9.64
C GLN A 153 -27.67 -10.76 8.51
N THR A 154 -28.36 -9.65 8.23
CA THR A 154 -29.21 -9.55 7.04
C THR A 154 -28.30 -9.37 5.83
N TYR A 155 -28.48 -10.22 4.82
CA TYR A 155 -27.72 -10.15 3.58
C TYR A 155 -28.65 -10.29 2.38
N ALA A 156 -28.18 -9.81 1.23
CA ALA A 156 -28.77 -10.02 -0.08
C ALA A 156 -27.66 -10.49 -1.03
N TYR A 157 -28.02 -11.14 -2.13
CA TYR A 157 -27.05 -11.57 -3.13
C TYR A 157 -27.48 -11.15 -4.53
N SER A 158 -26.50 -11.06 -5.42
CA SER A 158 -26.69 -10.68 -6.82
C SER A 158 -25.79 -11.53 -7.71
N GLN A 159 -26.34 -12.03 -8.82
CA GLN A 159 -25.60 -12.80 -9.83
C GLN A 159 -25.13 -11.93 -11.01
N ASN A 160 -25.40 -10.62 -10.98
CA ASN A 160 -25.14 -9.69 -12.08
C ASN A 160 -24.51 -8.38 -11.58
N ASP A 161 -23.54 -8.50 -10.67
CA ASP A 161 -22.75 -7.39 -10.13
C ASP A 161 -23.58 -6.29 -9.46
N GLY A 162 -24.65 -6.69 -8.76
CA GLY A 162 -25.51 -5.78 -8.02
C GLY A 162 -26.52 -5.01 -8.88
N ARG A 163 -26.67 -5.35 -10.17
CA ARG A 163 -27.74 -4.77 -11.02
C ARG A 163 -29.13 -5.18 -10.54
N THR A 164 -29.28 -6.41 -10.08
CA THR A 164 -30.48 -6.89 -9.38
C THR A 164 -30.10 -7.66 -8.13
N TRP A 165 -30.89 -7.48 -7.07
CA TRP A 165 -30.69 -8.12 -5.77
C TRP A 165 -31.79 -9.12 -5.51
N SER A 166 -31.40 -10.32 -5.10
CA SER A 166 -32.29 -11.41 -4.72
C SER A 166 -32.09 -11.79 -3.26
N GLY A 167 -33.15 -12.34 -2.66
CA GLY A 167 -33.09 -13.09 -1.41
C GLY A 167 -32.52 -12.31 -0.24
N VAL A 168 -33.24 -11.29 0.24
CA VAL A 168 -32.99 -10.75 1.58
C VAL A 168 -33.21 -11.88 2.57
N ALA A 169 -32.12 -12.34 3.15
CA ALA A 169 -32.10 -13.46 4.08
C ALA A 169 -31.37 -13.06 5.35
N ARG A 170 -31.64 -13.79 6.42
CA ARG A 170 -30.85 -13.79 7.64
C ARG A 170 -30.31 -15.18 7.85
N GLY A 171 -29.07 -15.26 8.26
CA GLY A 171 -28.52 -16.57 8.53
C GLY A 171 -27.01 -16.61 8.66
N TYR A 172 -26.25 -15.74 8.01
CA TYR A 172 -24.80 -15.87 8.02
C TYR A 172 -24.13 -14.80 8.87
N GLU A 173 -23.06 -15.22 9.53
CA GLU A 173 -22.17 -14.40 10.34
C GLU A 173 -20.93 -14.02 9.51
N TRP A 174 -21.10 -13.08 8.60
CA TRP A 174 -20.11 -12.51 7.69
C TRP A 174 -19.04 -11.71 8.42
N LYS A 175 -17.80 -11.95 8.01
CA LYS A 175 -16.62 -11.28 8.57
C LYS A 175 -16.22 -10.08 7.74
N TYR A 176 -16.33 -8.89 8.31
CA TYR A 176 -15.84 -7.65 7.70
C TYR A 176 -15.35 -6.66 8.76
N ARG A 177 -14.50 -5.72 8.32
CA ARG A 177 -14.02 -4.57 9.08
C ARG A 177 -14.23 -3.31 8.25
N LEU A 178 -14.81 -2.29 8.86
CA LEU A 178 -14.80 -0.91 8.39
C LEU A 178 -13.77 -0.14 9.20
N HIS A 179 -12.88 0.57 8.53
CA HIS A 179 -11.91 1.42 9.19
C HIS A 179 -12.25 2.89 8.95
N CYS A 180 -12.39 3.65 10.04
CA CYS A 180 -12.74 5.09 9.98
C CYS A 180 -11.56 6.04 10.17
N CYS A 181 -10.36 5.48 10.21
CA CYS A 181 -9.13 6.19 9.97
C CYS A 181 -8.61 5.74 8.60
N PRO A 182 -7.80 6.56 7.92
CA PRO A 182 -6.99 6.05 6.82
C PRO A 182 -6.22 4.85 7.37
N ILE A 183 -6.53 3.64 6.89
CA ILE A 183 -5.74 2.48 7.28
C ILE A 183 -4.31 2.79 6.82
N PRO A 184 -3.30 2.77 7.71
CA PRO A 184 -1.91 3.00 7.31
C PRO A 184 -1.39 1.93 6.31
N ASN A 185 -2.15 0.87 6.10
CA ASN A 185 -1.79 -0.34 5.38
C ASN A 185 -2.05 -0.29 3.86
N LEU A 186 -2.44 0.82 3.23
CA LEU A 186 -2.36 0.87 1.76
C LEU A 186 -0.97 1.34 1.37
N ALA A 187 -0.17 0.41 0.86
CA ALA A 187 1.15 0.75 0.40
C ALA A 187 1.02 1.79 -0.72
N SER A 188 1.82 2.85 -0.68
CA SER A 188 1.78 3.91 -1.70
C SER A 188 3.17 4.41 -2.04
N ALA A 189 3.34 4.93 -3.24
CA ALA A 189 4.51 5.66 -3.68
C ALA A 189 4.06 6.87 -4.51
N THR A 190 4.43 8.08 -4.10
CA THR A 190 4.00 9.31 -4.76
C THR A 190 5.17 10.27 -4.91
N GLY A 191 5.45 10.68 -6.15
CA GLY A 191 6.48 11.68 -6.45
C GLY A 191 6.09 13.07 -5.93
N PHE A 192 7.07 13.85 -5.50
CA PHE A 192 6.91 15.25 -5.09
C PHE A 192 8.18 16.05 -5.38
N GLY A 193 8.04 17.36 -5.52
CA GLY A 193 9.11 18.23 -5.98
C GLY A 193 9.46 18.00 -7.46
N SER A 194 10.55 18.60 -7.90
CA SER A 194 11.01 18.57 -9.29
C SER A 194 12.40 17.97 -9.37
N ALA A 195 12.62 17.12 -10.37
CA ALA A 195 13.97 16.68 -10.72
C ALA A 195 14.79 17.83 -11.32
N CYS A 196 16.10 17.74 -11.16
CA CYS A 196 17.07 18.60 -11.84
C CYS A 196 18.12 17.74 -12.55
N GLY A 197 18.60 18.21 -13.69
CA GLY A 197 19.60 17.52 -14.49
C GLY A 197 20.18 18.44 -15.54
N GLY A 198 20.92 17.84 -16.48
CA GLY A 198 21.54 18.56 -17.58
C GLY A 198 20.54 18.80 -18.70
N SER A 199 20.95 19.55 -19.72
CA SER A 199 20.15 19.77 -20.93
C SER A 199 19.79 18.47 -21.66
N SER A 200 20.57 17.41 -21.47
CA SER A 200 20.44 16.14 -22.19
C SER A 200 19.73 15.04 -21.40
N PHE A 201 19.57 15.18 -20.08
CA PHE A 201 18.90 14.18 -19.25
C PHE A 201 18.42 14.80 -17.93
N VAL A 202 17.25 14.37 -17.47
CA VAL A 202 16.70 14.74 -16.17
C VAL A 202 16.25 13.44 -15.49
N PRO A 203 16.88 13.02 -14.38
CA PRO A 203 16.58 11.75 -13.75
C PRO A 203 15.17 11.75 -13.17
N SER A 204 14.37 10.73 -13.46
CA SER A 204 13.05 10.52 -12.88
C SER A 204 13.08 9.32 -11.93
N GLY A 205 12.86 9.57 -10.65
CA GLY A 205 12.81 8.53 -9.63
C GLY A 205 11.43 7.93 -9.51
N THR A 206 11.33 6.61 -9.49
CA THR A 206 10.08 5.90 -9.19
C THR A 206 10.31 4.79 -8.17
N ASN A 207 9.31 4.55 -7.32
CA ASN A 207 9.33 3.44 -6.39
C ASN A 207 8.14 2.54 -6.70
N ALA A 208 8.37 1.23 -6.75
CA ALA A 208 7.31 0.26 -6.58
C ALA A 208 6.66 0.49 -5.21
N VAL A 209 5.36 0.23 -5.18
CA VAL A 209 4.56 0.32 -3.96
C VAL A 209 5.14 -0.62 -2.90
N PRO A 210 5.54 -0.11 -1.70
CA PRO A 210 6.25 -0.94 -0.75
C PRO A 210 5.31 -1.82 0.06
N VAL A 211 5.05 -3.02 -0.48
CA VAL A 211 4.20 -4.02 0.17
C VAL A 211 5.01 -4.78 1.21
N PHE A 212 4.45 -4.86 2.40
CA PHE A 212 4.96 -5.55 3.56
C PHE A 212 5.35 -7.01 3.28
N GLY A 213 6.54 -7.41 3.71
CA GLY A 213 7.04 -8.77 3.51
C GLY A 213 7.40 -9.12 2.06
N THR A 214 7.42 -8.12 1.15
CA THR A 214 7.84 -8.29 -0.25
C THR A 214 9.18 -7.60 -0.53
N GLN A 215 9.66 -7.71 -1.76
CA GLN A 215 10.74 -6.85 -2.26
C GLN A 215 10.15 -5.69 -3.04
N SER A 216 10.62 -4.48 -2.76
CA SER A 216 10.21 -3.27 -3.46
C SER A 216 11.34 -2.78 -4.34
N GLU A 217 11.01 -2.52 -5.60
CA GLU A 217 11.94 -1.93 -6.56
C GLU A 217 11.95 -0.41 -6.41
N PHE A 218 13.14 0.15 -6.34
CA PHE A 218 13.42 1.58 -6.45
C PHE A 218 14.18 1.75 -7.74
N SER A 219 13.73 2.66 -8.61
CA SER A 219 14.35 2.86 -9.90
C SER A 219 14.52 4.34 -10.23
N VAL A 220 15.50 4.62 -11.06
CA VAL A 220 15.67 5.91 -11.71
C VAL A 220 15.83 5.68 -13.20
N GLU A 221 15.13 6.50 -13.98
CA GLU A 221 15.25 6.58 -15.44
C GLU A 221 15.81 7.94 -15.83
N GLY A 222 16.34 8.07 -17.05
CA GLY A 222 16.94 9.32 -17.51
C GLY A 222 18.22 9.68 -16.75
N ALA A 223 18.93 8.71 -16.20
CA ALA A 223 20.28 8.89 -15.70
C ALA A 223 21.28 8.86 -16.87
N ARG A 224 22.47 9.47 -16.70
CA ARG A 224 23.55 9.30 -17.66
C ARG A 224 23.94 7.81 -17.77
N ALA A 225 24.14 7.33 -18.99
CA ALA A 225 24.54 5.96 -19.26
C ALA A 225 25.81 5.58 -18.47
N ASN A 226 25.80 4.41 -17.81
CA ASN A 226 26.92 3.90 -17.01
C ASN A 226 27.36 4.82 -15.86
N ALA A 227 26.55 5.80 -15.48
CA ALA A 227 26.86 6.69 -14.37
C ALA A 227 26.61 6.02 -13.01
N PRO A 228 27.43 6.29 -11.98
CA PRO A 228 27.08 5.95 -10.61
C PRO A 228 25.78 6.64 -10.19
N ALA A 229 24.89 5.90 -9.54
CA ALA A 229 23.64 6.40 -9.00
C ALA A 229 23.53 6.00 -7.53
N ILE A 230 23.07 6.93 -6.71
CA ILE A 230 22.88 6.77 -5.27
C ILE A 230 21.41 6.96 -4.97
N LEU A 231 20.78 5.96 -4.36
CA LEU A 231 19.47 6.08 -3.74
C LEU A 231 19.66 6.59 -2.32
N ALA A 232 19.19 7.79 -2.04
CA ALA A 232 19.03 8.31 -0.71
C ALA A 232 17.66 7.90 -0.16
N ILE A 233 17.62 7.40 1.07
CA ILE A 233 16.41 7.08 1.82
C ILE A 233 16.47 7.79 3.16
N GLY A 234 15.35 8.42 3.53
CA GLY A 234 15.23 9.18 4.76
C GLY A 234 13.87 9.06 5.42
N GLY A 235 13.84 9.28 6.73
CA GLY A 235 12.60 9.35 7.52
C GLY A 235 11.87 10.69 7.42
N SER A 236 12.47 11.70 6.76
CA SER A 236 11.95 13.07 6.75
C SER A 236 12.13 13.76 5.40
N ALA A 237 11.12 14.54 5.00
CA ALA A 237 11.18 15.49 3.89
C ALA A 237 11.12 16.96 4.36
N GLN A 238 11.28 17.21 5.67
CA GLN A 238 11.20 18.56 6.26
C GLN A 238 12.51 18.99 6.92
N ARG A 239 13.27 18.04 7.44
CA ARG A 239 14.53 18.28 8.15
C ARG A 239 15.54 17.16 7.91
N TRP A 240 16.81 17.54 7.89
CA TRP A 240 17.95 16.62 7.94
C TRP A 240 19.01 17.23 8.87
N GLY A 241 19.06 16.75 10.11
CA GLY A 241 19.88 17.37 11.17
C GLY A 241 19.49 18.84 11.38
N ALA A 242 20.44 19.75 11.18
CA ALA A 242 20.25 21.20 11.29
C ALA A 242 19.65 21.84 10.01
N PHE A 243 19.59 21.11 8.90
CA PHE A 243 19.13 21.64 7.62
C PHE A 243 17.61 21.49 7.47
N GLN A 244 16.96 22.50 6.91
CA GLN A 244 15.57 22.41 6.46
C GLN A 244 15.52 21.79 5.06
N LEU A 245 14.48 21.00 4.81
CA LEU A 245 14.20 20.41 3.50
C LEU A 245 12.90 21.01 2.92
N PRO A 246 12.81 21.24 1.59
CA PRO A 246 13.84 20.97 0.58
C PRO A 246 15.07 21.88 0.74
N LEU A 247 16.27 21.29 0.68
CA LEU A 247 17.52 22.05 0.79
C LEU A 247 17.96 22.47 -0.62
N ASP A 248 18.03 23.77 -0.88
CA ASP A 248 18.56 24.33 -2.12
C ASP A 248 20.07 24.06 -2.24
N LEU A 249 20.48 23.44 -3.35
CA LEU A 249 21.86 23.05 -3.61
C LEU A 249 22.59 24.04 -4.53
N THR A 250 22.00 25.20 -4.83
CA THR A 250 22.61 26.23 -5.67
C THR A 250 23.97 26.67 -5.13
N GLN A 251 24.08 26.90 -3.82
CA GLN A 251 25.36 27.28 -3.18
C GLN A 251 26.38 26.14 -3.16
N ALA A 252 25.93 24.89 -3.29
CA ALA A 252 26.80 23.73 -3.42
C ALA A 252 27.26 23.51 -4.87
N GLY A 253 26.89 24.38 -5.83
CA GLY A 253 27.26 24.25 -7.23
C GLY A 253 26.28 23.42 -8.07
N ALA A 254 25.08 23.13 -7.55
CA ALA A 254 24.00 22.47 -8.27
C ALA A 254 22.78 23.40 -8.39
N PRO A 255 22.82 24.41 -9.29
CA PRO A 255 21.70 25.34 -9.46
C PRO A 255 20.42 24.62 -9.89
N ASN A 256 19.28 25.08 -9.36
CA ASN A 256 17.95 24.50 -9.57
C ASN A 256 17.77 23.05 -9.03
N CYS A 257 18.75 22.54 -8.28
CA CYS A 257 18.64 21.27 -7.60
C CYS A 257 18.23 21.47 -6.16
N SER A 258 17.41 20.55 -5.65
CA SER A 258 17.07 20.49 -4.23
C SER A 258 17.16 19.07 -3.70
N LEU A 259 17.62 18.96 -2.47
CA LEU A 259 17.53 17.72 -1.71
C LEU A 259 16.16 17.65 -1.02
N TYR A 260 15.37 16.63 -1.34
CA TYR A 260 13.98 16.48 -0.88
C TYR A 260 13.81 15.49 0.29
N ALA A 261 14.80 14.65 0.55
CA ALA A 261 14.76 13.63 1.60
C ALA A 261 16.01 13.72 2.48
N SER A 262 15.89 13.38 3.76
CA SER A 262 17.05 13.19 4.63
C SER A 262 17.95 12.06 4.11
N LEU A 263 19.26 12.20 4.28
CA LEU A 263 20.25 11.22 3.82
C LEU A 263 20.57 10.22 4.94
N ASP A 264 19.56 9.50 5.42
CA ASP A 264 19.73 8.60 6.56
C ASP A 264 20.38 7.28 6.10
N LEU A 265 20.00 6.78 4.92
CA LEU A 265 20.58 5.62 4.26
C LEU A 265 20.93 5.94 2.81
N LEU A 266 22.16 5.61 2.41
CA LEU A 266 22.65 5.79 1.04
C LEU A 266 22.99 4.42 0.44
N LEU A 267 22.41 4.12 -0.72
CA LEU A 267 22.64 2.86 -1.43
C LEU A 267 23.12 3.17 -2.85
N ALA A 268 24.31 2.72 -3.19
CA ALA A 268 24.91 2.95 -4.50
C ALA A 268 24.60 1.80 -5.48
N THR A 269 24.41 2.16 -6.74
CA THR A 269 24.33 1.28 -7.90
C THR A 269 24.88 2.01 -9.12
N VAL A 270 24.77 1.40 -10.31
CA VAL A 270 25.23 1.99 -11.56
C VAL A 270 24.07 1.96 -12.55
N ALA A 271 23.84 3.08 -13.23
CA ALA A 271 22.87 3.15 -14.31
C ALA A 271 23.35 2.29 -15.50
N SER A 272 22.42 1.59 -16.12
CA SER A 272 22.68 0.80 -17.34
C SER A 272 23.00 1.69 -18.54
N GLY A 273 23.36 1.09 -19.67
CA GLY A 273 23.57 1.81 -20.93
C GLY A 273 22.39 2.68 -21.36
N PRO A 274 21.12 2.23 -21.20
CA PRO A 274 19.93 3.05 -21.42
C PRO A 274 19.67 4.15 -20.37
N GLY A 275 20.48 4.28 -19.31
CA GLY A 275 20.27 5.28 -18.27
C GLY A 275 19.27 4.89 -17.19
N THR A 276 19.04 3.60 -16.98
CA THR A 276 18.18 3.09 -15.89
C THR A 276 19.03 2.47 -14.78
N ALA A 277 18.80 2.84 -13.53
CA ALA A 277 19.37 2.16 -12.36
C ALA A 277 18.24 1.62 -11.47
N ARG A 278 18.47 0.49 -10.79
CA ARG A 278 17.47 -0.18 -9.95
C ARG A 278 18.10 -0.75 -8.68
N LEU A 279 17.33 -0.73 -7.59
CA LEU A 279 17.65 -1.39 -6.33
C LEU A 279 16.41 -2.13 -5.83
N LEU A 280 16.59 -3.39 -5.41
CA LEU A 280 15.56 -4.20 -4.79
C LEU A 280 15.80 -4.24 -3.29
N LEU A 281 14.90 -3.65 -2.51
CA LEU A 281 15.00 -3.63 -1.05
C LEU A 281 13.92 -4.53 -0.44
N PRO A 282 14.29 -5.45 0.46
CA PRO A 282 13.31 -6.23 1.19
C PRO A 282 12.59 -5.32 2.18
N ILE A 283 11.27 -5.37 2.19
CA ILE A 283 10.44 -4.76 3.24
C ILE A 283 10.22 -5.82 4.32
N PRO A 284 10.79 -5.68 5.53
CA PRO A 284 10.66 -6.67 6.59
C PRO A 284 9.20 -6.97 6.94
N ARG A 285 8.94 -8.23 7.31
CA ARG A 285 7.64 -8.65 7.85
C ARG A 285 7.52 -8.27 9.34
N ASP A 286 7.69 -6.99 9.64
CA ASP A 286 7.53 -6.41 10.98
C ASP A 286 6.34 -5.44 11.05
N ASN A 287 5.30 -5.81 11.81
CA ASN A 287 4.08 -5.02 11.96
C ASN A 287 4.33 -3.58 12.42
N ALA A 288 5.48 -3.30 13.06
CA ALA A 288 5.88 -1.94 13.43
C ALA A 288 6.08 -1.02 12.22
N LEU A 289 6.37 -1.57 11.03
CA LEU A 289 6.61 -0.81 9.80
C LEU A 289 5.34 -0.41 9.05
N LEU A 290 4.20 -1.04 9.33
CA LEU A 290 2.94 -0.74 8.63
C LEU A 290 2.51 0.71 8.89
N GLY A 291 2.24 1.44 7.82
CA GLY A 291 1.89 2.85 7.89
C GLY A 291 3.03 3.82 7.94
N ILE A 292 4.26 3.34 8.13
CA ILE A 292 5.40 4.24 8.20
C ILE A 292 5.65 4.82 6.81
N ALA A 293 5.72 6.15 6.78
CA ALA A 293 6.17 6.88 5.63
C ALA A 293 7.69 7.05 5.66
N PHE A 294 8.31 6.88 4.50
CA PHE A 294 9.71 7.23 4.27
C PHE A 294 9.82 7.94 2.93
N TYR A 295 10.96 8.58 2.71
CA TYR A 295 11.22 9.42 1.56
C TYR A 295 12.47 8.92 0.86
N SER A 296 12.47 8.97 -0.47
CA SER A 296 13.65 8.62 -1.24
C SER A 296 13.89 9.58 -2.39
N GLN A 297 15.15 9.71 -2.76
CA GLN A 297 15.57 10.52 -3.89
C GLN A 297 16.80 9.90 -4.53
N TRP A 298 16.86 9.92 -5.86
CA TRP A 298 18.03 9.48 -6.59
C TRP A 298 18.99 10.64 -6.85
N ILE A 299 20.27 10.37 -6.68
CA ILE A 299 21.39 11.25 -6.97
C ILE A 299 22.25 10.55 -8.02
N VAL A 300 22.39 11.14 -9.21
CA VAL A 300 23.15 10.57 -10.32
C VAL A 300 24.43 11.38 -10.48
N LEU A 301 25.60 10.72 -10.35
CA LEU A 301 26.89 11.39 -10.48
C LEU A 301 27.23 11.64 -11.94
N ASP A 302 27.25 12.90 -12.31
CA ASP A 302 27.64 13.38 -13.63
C ASP A 302 28.40 14.71 -13.54
N PRO A 303 29.74 14.71 -13.66
CA PRO A 303 30.55 15.93 -13.66
C PRO A 303 30.18 16.94 -14.75
N ALA A 304 29.48 16.52 -15.82
CA ALA A 304 29.12 17.40 -16.93
C ALA A 304 27.86 18.24 -16.64
N VAL A 305 27.09 17.93 -15.59
CA VAL A 305 25.78 18.56 -15.36
C VAL A 305 25.87 19.94 -14.69
N ASN A 306 26.74 20.08 -13.70
CA ASN A 306 26.95 21.29 -12.90
C ASN A 306 28.25 21.16 -12.09
N GLN A 307 28.65 22.21 -11.36
CA GLN A 307 29.89 22.21 -10.57
C GLN A 307 29.90 21.20 -9.42
N PHE A 308 28.73 20.88 -8.87
CA PHE A 308 28.60 19.82 -7.86
C PHE A 308 28.82 18.42 -8.45
N GLY A 309 28.62 18.26 -9.76
CA GLY A 309 28.82 17.02 -10.49
C GLY A 309 27.73 15.98 -10.24
N ALA A 310 26.50 16.41 -9.94
CA ALA A 310 25.38 15.49 -9.79
C ALA A 310 24.03 16.08 -10.24
N ALA A 311 23.19 15.20 -10.77
CA ALA A 311 21.78 15.42 -11.04
C ALA A 311 20.92 14.76 -9.96
N PHE A 312 19.72 15.28 -9.71
CA PHE A 312 18.83 14.81 -8.65
C PHE A 312 17.44 14.55 -9.20
N SER A 313 16.84 13.43 -8.82
CA SER A 313 15.43 13.20 -9.16
C SER A 313 14.50 14.06 -8.31
N GLN A 314 13.21 14.05 -8.64
CA GLN A 314 12.16 14.38 -7.70
C GLN A 314 12.26 13.49 -6.44
N GLY A 315 11.68 13.94 -5.33
CA GLY A 315 11.49 13.09 -4.15
C GLY A 315 10.35 12.10 -4.38
N VAL A 316 10.40 10.95 -3.71
CA VAL A 316 9.29 10.00 -3.67
C VAL A 316 8.92 9.75 -2.21
N ARG A 317 7.67 10.01 -1.86
CA ARG A 317 7.09 9.65 -0.57
C ARG A 317 6.49 8.26 -0.69
N SER A 318 6.98 7.35 0.13
CA SER A 318 6.53 5.96 0.17
C SER A 318 5.90 5.66 1.53
N VAL A 319 4.80 4.90 1.55
CA VAL A 319 4.14 4.40 2.78
C VAL A 319 4.11 2.89 2.71
N ILE A 320 4.64 2.23 3.74
CA ILE A 320 4.63 0.77 3.82
C ILE A 320 3.21 0.30 4.17
N GLY A 321 2.68 -0.65 3.39
CA GLY A 321 1.35 -1.22 3.62
C GLY A 321 1.25 -2.69 3.27
N ALA A 322 0.08 -3.30 3.49
CA ALA A 322 -0.20 -4.72 3.28
C ALA A 322 -0.94 -4.97 1.97
#